data_AF-A0A1G8RY75-F1
#
_entry.id   AF-A0A1G8RY75-F1
#
_cell.length_a   1.000
_cell.length_b   1.000
_cell.length_c   1.000
_cell.angle_alpha   90.00
_cell.angle_beta   90.00
_cell.angle_gamma   90.00
#
_symmetry.space_group_name_H-M   'P 1'
#
loop_
_entity.id
_entity.type
_entity.pdbx_description
1 polymer ?
#
loop_
_entity_poly.entity_id
_entity_poly.type
_entity_poly.pdbx_seq_one_letter_code
_entity_poly.pdbx_strand_id
1 'polypeptide(L)'
;MLVHAQQCAFWHINLQEPNDTLPNVPLGPLSSLMADDFRSAFLWHIEKHKTTTAQLTAGTGVSRDVINKLKARDGASTTVENGMLIAAYYGKTVNEFVNLEESTSSSRLSALFSLLRPEEQRLLEAQIRGLIASHDA
;
A
#
# COMPACT_ATOMS: atom_id res chain seq x y z
N MET A 1 -6.31 50.17 -16.88
CA MET A 1 -6.55 48.74 -17.18
C MET A 1 -5.51 48.18 -18.19
N LEU A 2 -4.27 48.68 -18.18
CA LEU A 2 -3.21 48.29 -19.14
C LEU A 2 -1.95 47.67 -18.47
N VAL A 3 -1.87 47.74 -17.15
CA VAL A 3 -0.69 47.27 -16.37
C VAL A 3 -0.74 45.75 -16.13
N HIS A 4 -1.94 45.16 -16.04
CA HIS A 4 -2.13 43.73 -15.78
C HIS A 4 -1.77 42.84 -16.98
N ALA A 5 -2.07 43.27 -18.21
CA ALA A 5 -1.83 42.46 -19.41
C ALA A 5 -0.32 42.30 -19.71
N GLN A 6 0.49 43.33 -19.45
CA GLN A 6 1.94 43.25 -19.62
C GLN A 6 2.61 42.33 -18.60
N GLN A 7 2.10 42.27 -17.37
CA GLN A 7 2.60 41.36 -16.34
C GLN A 7 2.29 39.90 -16.67
N CYS A 8 1.09 39.58 -17.16
CA CYS A 8 0.77 38.21 -17.60
C CYS A 8 1.65 37.75 -18.78
N ALA A 9 1.90 38.63 -19.77
CA ALA A 9 2.77 38.30 -20.90
C ALA A 9 4.23 38.04 -20.47
N PHE A 10 4.75 38.77 -19.47
CA PHE A 10 6.09 38.55 -18.94
C PHE A 10 6.24 37.17 -18.29
N TRP A 11 5.24 36.70 -17.53
CA TRP A 11 5.24 35.38 -16.91
C TRP A 11 5.19 34.23 -17.94
N HIS A 12 4.40 34.37 -19.01
CA HIS A 12 4.31 33.34 -20.03
C HIS A 12 5.57 33.23 -20.91
N ILE A 13 6.29 34.33 -21.16
CA ILE A 13 7.45 34.34 -22.06
C ILE A 13 8.75 33.96 -21.34
N ASN A 14 8.94 34.42 -20.09
CA ASN A 14 10.23 34.31 -19.41
C ASN A 14 10.29 33.26 -18.29
N LEU A 15 9.14 32.72 -17.86
CA LEU A 15 9.06 31.83 -16.68
C LEU A 15 8.37 30.49 -16.97
N GLN A 16 8.03 30.20 -18.23
CA GLN A 16 7.70 28.83 -18.62
C GLN A 16 9.00 28.05 -18.78
N GLU A 17 9.43 27.36 -17.72
CA GLU A 17 10.37 26.27 -17.87
C GLU A 17 9.67 25.14 -18.65
N PRO A 18 10.20 24.70 -19.80
CA PRO A 18 9.72 23.50 -20.47
C PRO A 18 9.74 22.35 -19.46
N ASN A 19 8.70 21.51 -19.43
CA ASN A 19 8.67 20.36 -18.51
C ASN A 19 9.87 19.40 -18.73
N ASP A 20 10.54 19.54 -19.88
CA ASP A 20 11.74 18.83 -20.30
C ASP A 20 13.06 19.36 -19.68
N THR A 21 13.04 20.51 -18.98
CA THR A 21 14.21 21.06 -18.24
C THR A 21 14.20 20.71 -16.76
N LEU A 22 13.14 20.07 -16.25
CA LEU A 22 13.20 19.48 -14.93
C LEU A 22 14.30 18.41 -14.94
N PRO A 23 15.26 18.44 -14.01
CA PRO A 23 16.22 17.36 -13.89
C PRO A 23 15.42 16.08 -13.75
N ASN A 24 15.66 15.13 -14.66
CA ASN A 24 15.11 13.79 -14.58
C ASN A 24 15.78 13.13 -13.36
N VAL A 25 15.33 13.51 -12.16
CA VAL A 25 15.82 12.95 -10.91
C VAL A 25 15.50 11.46 -11.02
N PRO A 26 16.50 10.58 -11.08
CA PRO A 26 16.22 9.17 -11.18
C PRO A 26 15.45 8.80 -9.92
N LEU A 27 14.15 8.49 -10.05
CA LEU A 27 13.36 7.88 -8.98
C LEU A 27 13.86 6.46 -8.68
N GLY A 28 14.78 5.93 -9.49
CA GLY A 28 15.36 4.59 -9.41
C GLY A 28 15.98 4.23 -8.04
N PRO A 29 16.82 5.06 -7.41
CA PRO A 29 17.44 4.75 -6.13
C PRO A 29 16.42 4.68 -5.00
N LEU A 30 15.47 5.62 -4.95
CA LEU A 30 14.40 5.64 -3.95
C LEU A 30 13.46 4.44 -4.12
N SER A 31 13.04 4.15 -5.36
CA SER A 31 12.19 2.99 -5.63
C SER A 31 12.88 1.67 -5.32
N SER A 32 14.21 1.57 -5.51
CA SER A 32 14.98 0.37 -5.16
C SER A 32 15.07 0.18 -3.65
N LEU A 33 15.37 1.26 -2.91
CA LEU A 33 15.42 1.22 -1.44
C LEU A 33 14.07 0.80 -0.84
N MET A 34 12.96 1.37 -1.31
CA MET A 34 11.63 0.97 -0.85
C MET A 34 11.27 -0.47 -1.22
N ALA A 35 11.74 -0.97 -2.37
CA ALA A 35 11.57 -2.36 -2.76
C ALA A 35 12.35 -3.33 -1.85
N ASP A 36 13.56 -2.96 -1.46
CA ASP A 36 14.39 -3.73 -0.54
C ASP A 36 13.81 -3.75 0.87
N ASP A 37 13.32 -2.60 1.36
CA ASP A 37 12.66 -2.50 2.67
C ASP A 37 11.39 -3.38 2.71
N PHE A 38 10.54 -3.29 1.68
CA PHE A 38 9.33 -4.11 1.60
C PHE A 38 9.64 -5.61 1.52
N ARG A 39 10.63 -6.00 0.71
CA ARG A 39 11.02 -7.41 0.58
C ARG A 39 11.57 -7.94 1.90
N SER A 40 12.45 -7.18 2.55
CA SER A 40 13.06 -7.57 3.82
C SER A 40 12.00 -7.77 4.89
N ALA A 41 11.04 -6.83 4.97
CA ALA A 41 9.89 -6.97 5.85
C ALA A 41 9.05 -8.20 5.52
N PHE A 42 8.78 -8.44 4.23
CA PHE A 42 8.02 -9.60 3.79
C PHE A 42 8.66 -10.93 4.17
N LEU A 43 9.97 -11.07 3.98
CA LEU A 43 10.70 -12.27 4.40
C LEU A 43 10.68 -12.46 5.91
N TRP A 44 10.82 -11.36 6.67
CA TRP A 44 10.74 -11.39 8.13
C TRP A 44 9.36 -11.87 8.61
N HIS A 45 8.27 -11.35 8.05
CA HIS A 45 6.91 -11.76 8.43
C HIS A 45 6.62 -13.22 8.07
N ILE A 46 7.09 -13.68 6.90
CA ILE A 46 6.99 -15.11 6.51
C ILE A 46 7.69 -15.99 7.54
N GLU A 47 8.91 -15.62 7.95
CA GLU A 47 9.72 -16.42 8.86
C GLU A 47 9.15 -16.39 10.30
N LYS A 48 8.76 -15.21 10.79
CA LYS A 48 8.17 -15.01 12.12
C LYS A 48 6.85 -15.78 12.27
N HIS A 49 5.97 -15.68 11.28
CA HIS A 49 4.64 -16.28 11.33
C HIS A 49 4.58 -17.68 10.70
N LYS A 50 5.73 -18.23 10.25
CA LYS A 50 5.83 -19.53 9.56
C LYS A 50 4.83 -19.67 8.42
N THR A 51 4.59 -18.57 7.70
CA THR A 51 3.55 -18.49 6.67
C THR A 51 4.01 -19.18 5.40
N THR A 52 3.19 -20.10 4.89
CA THR A 52 3.47 -20.77 3.63
C THR A 52 3.00 -19.94 2.44
N THR A 53 3.64 -20.11 1.28
CA THR A 53 3.20 -19.50 0.02
C THR A 53 1.72 -19.82 -0.27
N ALA A 54 1.27 -21.04 0.03
CA ALA A 54 -0.11 -21.46 -0.18
C ALA A 54 -1.11 -20.68 0.69
N GLN A 55 -0.77 -20.46 1.97
CA GLN A 55 -1.59 -19.66 2.88
C GLN A 55 -1.69 -18.19 2.43
N LEU A 56 -0.58 -17.62 1.97
CA LEU A 56 -0.58 -16.25 1.44
C LEU A 56 -1.43 -16.13 0.20
N THR A 57 -1.27 -17.02 -0.78
CA THR A 57 -2.10 -17.02 -2.01
C THR A 57 -3.58 -17.14 -1.67
N ALA A 58 -3.95 -18.07 -0.78
CA ALA A 58 -5.35 -18.28 -0.40
C ALA A 58 -5.92 -17.08 0.39
N GLY A 59 -5.12 -16.45 1.25
CA GLY A 59 -5.59 -15.36 2.12
C GLY A 59 -5.54 -13.97 1.49
N THR A 60 -4.69 -13.75 0.49
CA THR A 60 -4.51 -12.43 -0.16
C THR A 60 -5.11 -12.37 -1.56
N GLY A 61 -5.30 -13.52 -2.23
CA GLY A 61 -5.60 -13.58 -3.67
C GLY A 61 -4.41 -13.26 -4.58
N VAL A 62 -3.24 -12.91 -4.03
CA VAL A 62 -2.03 -12.62 -4.81
C VAL A 62 -1.46 -13.92 -5.40
N SER A 63 -1.12 -13.88 -6.69
CA SER A 63 -0.65 -15.06 -7.41
C SER A 63 0.62 -15.66 -6.79
N ARG A 64 0.73 -16.98 -6.89
CA ARG A 64 1.91 -17.73 -6.42
C ARG A 64 3.20 -17.21 -7.06
N ASP A 65 3.15 -16.79 -8.32
CA ASP A 65 4.33 -16.30 -9.04
C ASP A 65 4.85 -14.97 -8.48
N VAL A 66 3.94 -14.05 -8.11
CA VAL A 66 4.32 -12.79 -7.46
C VAL A 66 4.98 -13.06 -6.11
N ILE A 67 4.39 -13.95 -5.31
CA ILE A 67 4.94 -14.32 -3.99
C ILE A 67 6.31 -14.99 -4.15
N ASN A 68 6.45 -15.92 -5.10
CA ASN A 68 7.71 -16.61 -5.36
C ASN A 68 8.79 -15.64 -5.88
N LYS A 69 8.42 -14.66 -6.72
CA LYS A 69 9.32 -13.61 -7.19
C LYS A 69 9.87 -12.78 -6.03
N LEU A 70 9.00 -12.36 -5.09
CA LEU A 70 9.41 -11.62 -3.89
C LEU A 70 10.38 -12.43 -3.01
N LYS A 71 10.18 -13.75 -2.91
CA LYS A 71 11.08 -14.63 -2.16
C LYS A 71 12.44 -14.81 -2.85
N ALA A 72 12.44 -15.05 -4.15
CA ALA A 72 13.60 -15.55 -4.87
C ALA A 72 14.63 -14.49 -5.27
N ARG A 73 14.18 -13.27 -5.61
CA ARG A 73 15.07 -12.26 -6.22
C ARG A 73 15.34 -11.11 -5.25
N ASP A 74 16.62 -10.77 -5.06
CA ASP A 74 17.01 -9.54 -4.36
C ASP A 74 16.53 -8.31 -5.14
N GLY A 75 16.10 -7.25 -4.44
CA GLY A 75 15.45 -6.09 -5.06
C GLY A 75 14.15 -6.42 -5.82
N ALA A 76 13.46 -7.51 -5.46
CA ALA A 76 12.14 -7.77 -6.01
C ALA A 76 11.10 -6.83 -5.40
N SER A 77 10.41 -6.09 -6.28
CA SER A 77 9.21 -5.35 -5.95
C SER A 77 7.97 -6.00 -6.53
N THR A 78 6.83 -5.60 -5.97
CA THR A 78 5.50 -5.91 -6.49
C THR A 78 4.70 -4.61 -6.67
N THR A 79 3.51 -4.70 -7.26
CA THR A 79 2.61 -3.55 -7.37
C THR A 79 2.12 -3.11 -6.00
N VAL A 80 1.75 -1.83 -5.88
CA VAL A 80 1.25 -1.27 -4.62
C VAL A 80 0.03 -2.05 -4.12
N GLU A 81 -0.92 -2.42 -4.99
CA GLU A 81 -2.09 -3.22 -4.58
C GLU A 81 -1.71 -4.59 -3.99
N ASN A 82 -0.79 -5.32 -4.63
CA ASN A 82 -0.32 -6.58 -4.09
C ASN A 82 0.38 -6.40 -2.74
N GLY A 83 1.16 -5.32 -2.60
CA GLY A 83 1.81 -4.96 -1.35
C GLY A 83 0.80 -4.68 -0.23
N MET A 84 -0.27 -3.93 -0.53
CA MET A 84 -1.36 -3.67 0.41
C MET A 84 -2.08 -4.95 0.83
N LEU A 85 -2.39 -5.84 -0.11
CA LEU A 85 -3.05 -7.12 0.20
C LEU A 85 -2.18 -8.01 1.09
N ILE A 86 -0.88 -8.09 0.81
CA ILE A 86 0.08 -8.83 1.63
C ILE A 86 0.18 -8.22 3.03
N ALA A 87 0.30 -6.90 3.16
CA ALA A 87 0.35 -6.23 4.46
C ALA A 87 -0.95 -6.45 5.27
N ALA A 88 -2.11 -6.34 4.62
CA ALA A 88 -3.41 -6.52 5.23
C ALA A 88 -3.66 -7.97 5.69
N TYR A 89 -3.07 -8.97 5.03
CA TYR A 89 -3.10 -10.36 5.50
C TYR A 89 -2.52 -10.49 6.92
N TYR A 90 -1.44 -9.77 7.20
CA TYR A 90 -0.83 -9.66 8.53
C TYR A 90 -1.52 -8.63 9.43
N GLY A 91 -2.55 -7.95 8.94
CA GLY A 91 -3.30 -6.96 9.70
C GLY A 91 -2.58 -5.64 9.90
N LYS A 92 -1.83 -5.22 8.88
CA LYS A 92 -0.98 -4.03 8.89
C LYS A 92 -1.27 -3.19 7.67
N THR A 93 -1.10 -1.88 7.82
CA THR A 93 -0.86 -0.98 6.68
C THR A 93 0.52 -1.27 6.07
N VAL A 94 0.78 -0.77 4.87
CA VAL A 94 2.08 -0.97 4.20
C VAL A 94 3.23 -0.39 5.03
N ASN A 95 3.05 0.79 5.65
CA ASN A 95 4.07 1.39 6.50
C ASN A 95 4.34 0.55 7.76
N GLU A 96 3.30 0.15 8.50
CA GLU A 96 3.46 -0.71 9.69
C GLU A 96 4.10 -2.05 9.32
N PHE A 97 3.78 -2.58 8.14
CA PHE A 97 4.38 -3.81 7.62
C PHE A 97 5.88 -3.65 7.40
N VAL A 98 6.30 -2.59 6.71
CA VAL A 98 7.71 -2.28 6.45
C VAL A 98 8.49 -1.98 7.73
N ASN A 99 7.87 -1.27 8.68
CA ASN A 99 8.48 -0.93 9.97
C ASN A 99 8.53 -2.10 10.96
N LEU A 100 8.03 -3.28 10.59
CA LEU A 100 7.99 -4.48 11.44
C LEU A 100 7.23 -4.27 12.77
N GLU A 101 6.30 -3.32 12.80
CA GLU A 101 5.51 -3.01 14.00
C GLU A 101 4.65 -4.23 14.38
N GLU A 102 4.27 -4.39 15.64
CA GLU A 102 3.35 -5.47 16.05
C GLU A 102 1.90 -5.03 15.85
N SER A 103 1.08 -5.91 15.28
CA SER A 103 -0.34 -5.64 15.04
C SER A 103 -1.17 -6.22 16.17
N THR A 104 -2.11 -5.43 16.69
CA THR A 104 -3.16 -5.94 17.57
C THR A 104 -4.31 -6.50 16.74
N SER A 105 -5.16 -7.34 17.33
CA SER A 105 -6.35 -7.87 16.62
C SER A 105 -7.26 -6.75 16.08
N SER A 106 -7.28 -5.60 16.75
CA SER A 106 -8.02 -4.40 16.34
C SER A 106 -7.40 -3.72 15.12
N SER A 107 -6.06 -3.59 15.07
CA SER A 107 -5.37 -3.00 13.91
C SER A 107 -5.58 -3.84 12.65
N ARG A 108 -5.63 -5.18 12.78
CA ARG A 108 -5.93 -6.09 11.67
C ARG A 108 -7.30 -5.87 11.05
N LEU A 109 -8.33 -5.76 11.89
CA LEU A 109 -9.70 -5.53 11.45
C LEU A 109 -9.83 -4.17 10.75
N SER A 110 -9.18 -3.14 11.31
CA SER A 110 -9.16 -1.79 10.72
C SER A 110 -8.50 -1.77 9.34
N ALA A 111 -7.35 -2.44 9.18
CA ALA A 111 -6.65 -2.56 7.91
C ALA A 111 -7.53 -3.25 6.84
N LEU A 112 -8.17 -4.38 7.19
CA LEU A 112 -9.08 -5.08 6.27
C LEU A 112 -10.30 -4.21 5.92
N PHE A 113 -10.88 -3.51 6.89
CA PHE A 113 -12.01 -2.61 6.67
C PHE A 113 -11.69 -1.48 5.69
N SER A 114 -10.46 -0.94 5.75
CA SER A 114 -10.00 0.13 4.86
C SER A 114 -9.91 -0.28 3.39
N LEU A 115 -9.80 -1.57 3.10
CA LEU A 115 -9.74 -2.10 1.73
C LEU A 115 -11.13 -2.35 1.12
N LEU A 116 -12.19 -2.29 1.93
CA LEU A 116 -13.56 -2.53 1.49
C LEU A 116 -14.15 -1.28 0.83
N ARG A 117 -15.02 -1.50 -0.16
CA ARG A 117 -15.82 -0.43 -0.75
C ARG A 117 -16.87 0.09 0.24
N PRO A 118 -17.36 1.34 0.09
CA PRO A 118 -18.35 1.91 1.01
C PRO A 118 -19.64 1.09 1.14
N GLU A 119 -20.08 0.40 0.08
CA GLU A 119 -21.20 -0.55 0.16
C GLU A 119 -20.90 -1.80 1.01
N GLU A 120 -19.69 -2.35 0.92
CA GLU A 120 -19.26 -3.55 1.64
C GLU A 120 -19.05 -3.25 3.12
N GLN A 121 -18.51 -2.06 3.43
CA GLN A 121 -18.38 -1.55 4.79
C GLN A 121 -19.74 -1.48 5.50
N ARG A 122 -20.76 -0.95 4.82
CA ARG A 122 -22.13 -0.87 5.36
C ARG A 122 -22.74 -2.25 5.64
N LEU A 123 -22.53 -3.20 4.74
CA LEU A 123 -23.01 -4.58 4.92
C LEU A 123 -22.34 -5.24 6.14
N LEU A 124 -21.01 -5.06 6.29
CA LEU A 124 -20.27 -5.61 7.41
C LEU A 124 -20.70 -4.96 8.73
N GLU A 125 -20.88 -3.64 8.75
CA GLU A 125 -21.39 -2.92 9.94
C GLU A 125 -22.76 -3.44 10.38
N ALA A 126 -23.68 -3.65 9.43
CA ALA A 126 -25.00 -4.20 9.73
C ALA A 126 -24.92 -5.62 10.34
N GLN A 127 -24.03 -6.47 9.84
CA GLN A 127 -23.80 -7.81 10.38
C GLN A 127 -23.22 -7.77 11.79
N ILE A 128 -22.22 -6.90 12.04
CA ILE A 128 -21.63 -6.74 13.38
C ILE A 128 -22.69 -6.25 14.37
N ARG A 129 -23.50 -5.26 13.98
CA ARG A 129 -24.63 -4.77 14.81
C ARG A 129 -25.64 -5.88 15.12
N GLY A 130 -25.97 -6.71 14.13
CA GLY A 130 -26.87 -7.86 14.31
C GLY A 130 -26.34 -8.89 15.31
N LEU A 131 -25.04 -9.22 15.21
CA LEU A 131 -24.39 -10.15 16.15
C LEU A 131 -24.41 -9.62 17.59
N ILE A 132 -24.13 -8.32 17.79
CA ILE A 132 -24.18 -7.68 19.11
C ILE A 132 -25.61 -7.74 19.68
N ALA A 133 -26.61 -7.36 18.88
CA ALA A 133 -28.01 -7.39 19.32
C ALA A 133 -28.49 -8.80 19.70
N SER A 134 -27.95 -9.85 19.06
CA SER A 134 -28.26 -11.24 19.40
C SER A 134 -27.56 -11.76 20.67
N HIS A 135 -26.51 -11.09 21.14
CA HIS A 135 -25.78 -11.46 22.36
C HIS A 135 -26.43 -10.89 23.63
N ASP A 136 -27.16 -9.77 23.49
CA ASP A 136 -27.84 -9.07 24.58
C ASP A 136 -29.32 -9.52 24.77
N ALA A 137 -29.77 -10.53 24.01
CA ALA A 137 -31.14 -11.08 24.03
C ALA A 137 -31.19 -12.48 24.66
#